data_AF-A0A2A2JHL7-F1
#
_entry.id   AF-A0A2A2JHL7-F1
#
_cell.length_a   1.000
_cell.length_b   1.000
_cell.length_c   1.000
_cell.angle_alpha   90.00
_cell.angle_beta   90.00
_cell.angle_gamma   90.00
#
_symmetry.space_group_name_H-M   'P 1'
#
loop_
_entity.id
_entity.type
_entity.pdbx_description
1 polymer ?
#
loop_
_entity_poly.entity_id
_entity_poly.type
_entity_poly.pdbx_seq_one_letter_code
_entity_poly.pdbx_strand_id
1 'polypeptide(L)'
;MSLVGKSLEDLRRQVLCKNFSKSTAMKISLQALEAISDLHSVGFLHRDIKPANFASSLSDELQLIYVLDFGITRKYRNADGTVKVPRAKARFLGTVRFASRACHYGQEQGRKDDLESWIYLLFDSFDIQHGMQWKKVRERQEVRALKEIFFKSKTGRHFSVVPKDLYSIVLYVGQLKYETEPDYTYIRNYLLTTAKQTKIDVEKKFDWTGKVSQAAKREKKEQKQI
;
A
#
# COMPACT_ATOMS: atom_id res chain seq x y z
N MET A 1 17.76 15.28 -4.09
CA MET A 1 16.78 14.17 -4.24
C MET A 1 16.61 13.91 -5.71
N SER A 2 16.71 12.66 -6.16
CA SER A 2 16.38 12.30 -7.55
C SER A 2 14.93 12.70 -7.83
N LEU A 3 14.71 13.43 -8.92
CA LEU A 3 13.38 13.81 -9.34
C LEU A 3 12.61 12.53 -9.68
N VAL A 4 11.54 12.23 -8.95
CA VAL A 4 10.62 11.11 -9.23
C VAL A 4 9.41 11.60 -10.03
N GLY A 5 8.63 10.67 -10.59
CA GLY A 5 7.37 10.97 -11.27
C GLY A 5 6.23 11.37 -10.33
N LYS A 6 5.01 11.39 -10.86
CA LYS A 6 3.79 11.68 -10.07
C LYS A 6 3.52 10.54 -9.06
N SER A 7 2.89 10.88 -7.94
CA SER A 7 2.45 9.91 -6.94
C SER A 7 1.39 8.95 -7.52
N LEU A 8 1.20 7.76 -6.93
CA LEU A 8 0.13 6.85 -7.35
C LEU A 8 -1.25 7.47 -7.18
N GLU A 9 -1.42 8.36 -6.20
CA GLU A 9 -2.66 9.13 -6.02
C GLU A 9 -2.90 10.08 -7.21
N ASP A 10 -1.88 10.85 -7.60
CA ASP A 10 -1.99 11.81 -8.70
C ASP A 10 -2.09 11.12 -10.06
N LEU A 11 -1.38 10.01 -10.26
CA LEU A 11 -1.51 9.19 -11.48
C LEU A 11 -2.95 8.73 -11.67
N ARG A 12 -3.60 8.28 -10.59
CA ARG A 12 -5.00 7.84 -10.65
C ARG A 12 -5.96 9.01 -10.86
N ARG A 13 -5.79 10.10 -10.11
CA ARG A 13 -6.73 11.24 -10.09
C ARG A 13 -6.59 12.18 -11.29
N GLN A 14 -5.37 12.46 -11.74
CA GLN A 14 -5.07 13.51 -12.70
C GLN A 14 -4.66 12.97 -14.08
N VAL A 15 -4.00 11.80 -14.12
CA VAL A 15 -3.50 11.24 -15.40
C VAL A 15 -4.49 10.23 -15.99
N LEU A 16 -4.97 9.29 -15.19
CA LEU A 16 -5.86 8.22 -15.66
C LEU A 16 -7.34 8.58 -15.53
N CYS A 17 -7.69 9.35 -14.50
CA CYS A 17 -9.06 9.70 -14.12
C CYS A 17 -9.99 8.47 -13.96
N LYS A 18 -9.42 7.31 -13.57
CA LYS A 18 -10.14 6.05 -13.34
C LYS A 18 -9.32 5.11 -12.45
N ASN A 19 -9.94 4.02 -11.98
CA ASN A 19 -9.25 2.95 -11.26
C ASN A 19 -8.14 2.32 -12.13
N PHE A 20 -7.10 1.81 -11.47
CA PHE A 20 -6.09 1.02 -12.14
C PHE A 20 -6.68 -0.28 -12.68
N SER A 21 -6.10 -0.79 -13.76
CA SER A 21 -6.32 -2.15 -14.21
C SER A 21 -5.79 -3.13 -13.17
N LYS A 22 -6.34 -4.35 -13.15
CA LYS A 22 -5.89 -5.41 -12.25
C LYS A 22 -4.39 -5.72 -12.39
N SER A 23 -3.86 -5.63 -13.61
CA SER A 23 -2.43 -5.75 -13.90
C SER A 23 -1.60 -4.68 -13.19
N THR A 24 -1.98 -3.40 -13.35
CA THR A 24 -1.30 -2.29 -12.67
C THR A 24 -1.43 -2.40 -11.15
N ALA A 25 -2.61 -2.73 -10.63
CA ALA A 25 -2.83 -2.90 -9.19
C ALA A 25 -1.97 -4.02 -8.58
N MET A 26 -1.90 -5.17 -9.26
CA MET A 26 -1.06 -6.30 -8.84
C MET A 26 0.43 -5.94 -8.89
N LYS A 27 0.88 -5.29 -9.98
CA LYS A 27 2.27 -4.86 -10.15
C LYS A 27 2.70 -3.82 -9.12
N ILE A 28 1.84 -2.84 -8.81
CA ILE A 28 2.05 -1.89 -7.70
C ILE A 28 2.24 -2.64 -6.39
N SER A 29 1.39 -3.63 -6.12
CA SER A 29 1.41 -4.36 -4.85
C SER A 29 2.69 -5.19 -4.69
N LEU A 30 3.17 -5.81 -5.76
CA LEU A 30 4.43 -6.54 -5.79
C LEU A 30 5.63 -5.61 -5.51
N GLN A 31 5.75 -4.50 -6.24
CA GLN A 31 6.87 -3.56 -6.05
C GLN A 31 6.81 -2.85 -4.69
N ALA A 32 5.61 -2.53 -4.19
CA ALA A 32 5.45 -1.94 -2.86
C ALA A 32 5.85 -2.91 -1.75
N LEU A 33 5.51 -4.20 -1.88
CA LEU A 33 5.92 -5.24 -0.93
C LEU A 33 7.44 -5.38 -0.87
N GLU A 34 8.10 -5.39 -2.03
CA GLU A 34 9.55 -5.47 -2.15
C GLU A 34 10.23 -4.27 -1.48
N ALA A 35 9.78 -3.04 -1.78
CA ALA A 35 10.35 -1.86 -1.18
C ALA A 35 10.13 -1.78 0.35
N ILE A 36 9.00 -2.28 0.85
CA ILE A 36 8.75 -2.42 2.30
C ILE A 36 9.70 -3.46 2.91
N SER A 37 9.87 -4.60 2.26
CA SER A 37 10.81 -5.65 2.67
C SER A 37 12.24 -5.11 2.78
N ASP A 38 12.68 -4.35 1.78
CA ASP A 38 14.00 -3.73 1.75
C ASP A 38 14.19 -2.75 2.91
N LEU A 39 13.21 -1.87 3.16
CA LEU A 39 13.25 -0.94 4.29
C LEU A 39 13.30 -1.67 5.65
N HIS A 40 12.53 -2.75 5.77
CA HIS A 40 12.53 -3.57 6.97
C HIS A 40 13.85 -4.33 7.16
N SER A 41 14.50 -4.75 6.07
CA SER A 41 15.80 -5.44 6.11
C SER A 41 16.90 -4.56 6.72
N VAL A 42 16.86 -3.24 6.45
CA VAL A 42 17.78 -2.25 7.03
C VAL A 42 17.33 -1.74 8.41
N GLY A 43 16.28 -2.32 9.00
CA GLY A 43 15.89 -2.12 10.39
C GLY A 43 14.94 -0.95 10.65
N PHE A 44 14.27 -0.43 9.62
CA PHE A 44 13.31 0.68 9.73
C PHE A 44 11.89 0.25 9.39
N LEU A 45 10.91 0.94 9.96
CA LEU A 45 9.49 0.90 9.59
C LEU A 45 9.13 2.21 8.90
N HIS A 46 8.26 2.16 7.91
CA HIS A 46 7.75 3.33 7.21
C HIS A 46 6.68 4.07 8.03
N ARG A 47 5.69 3.33 8.54
CA ARG A 47 4.53 3.80 9.32
C ARG A 47 3.53 4.71 8.59
N ASP A 48 3.65 4.89 7.27
CA ASP A 48 2.68 5.68 6.46
C ASP A 48 2.58 5.17 5.02
N ILE A 49 2.41 3.87 4.85
CA ILE A 49 2.20 3.23 3.55
C ILE A 49 0.85 3.67 2.98
N LYS A 50 0.87 4.46 1.90
CA LYS A 50 -0.31 5.01 1.21
C LYS A 50 0.01 5.43 -0.22
N PRO A 51 -0.96 5.56 -1.14
CA PRO A 51 -0.71 5.90 -2.53
C PRO A 51 0.12 7.19 -2.76
N ALA A 52 -0.05 8.21 -1.92
CA ALA A 52 0.71 9.46 -2.04
C ALA A 52 2.21 9.31 -1.75
N ASN A 53 2.61 8.29 -0.98
CA ASN A 53 4.01 8.01 -0.63
C ASN A 53 4.68 7.00 -1.57
N PHE A 54 4.03 6.70 -2.70
CA PHE A 54 4.65 5.96 -3.80
C PHE A 54 4.56 6.79 -5.06
N ALA A 55 5.64 6.88 -5.83
CA ALA A 55 5.67 7.62 -7.09
C ALA A 55 6.26 6.78 -8.21
N SER A 56 5.81 7.00 -9.44
CA SER A 56 6.39 6.33 -10.60
C SER A 56 7.81 6.83 -10.88
N SER A 57 8.57 6.05 -11.64
CA SER A 57 9.73 6.57 -12.36
C SER A 57 9.36 7.70 -13.33
N LEU A 58 10.33 8.56 -13.63
CA LEU A 58 10.21 9.54 -14.70
C LEU A 58 10.27 8.90 -16.09
N SER A 59 11.09 7.85 -16.23
CA SER A 59 11.14 7.05 -17.46
C SER A 59 10.06 5.98 -17.43
N ASP A 60 9.20 6.00 -18.46
CA ASP A 60 8.21 4.94 -18.69
C ASP A 60 8.87 3.60 -19.02
N GLU A 61 10.15 3.56 -19.41
CA GLU A 61 10.84 2.30 -19.71
C GLU A 61 11.20 1.52 -18.44
N LEU A 62 11.50 2.23 -17.35
CA LEU A 62 11.90 1.60 -16.09
C LEU A 62 10.78 0.79 -15.47
N GLN A 63 9.52 1.21 -15.65
CA GLN A 63 8.35 0.53 -15.06
C GLN A 63 8.52 0.29 -13.54
N LEU A 64 9.06 1.28 -12.82
CA LEU A 64 9.30 1.24 -11.38
C LEU A 64 8.41 2.23 -10.61
N ILE A 65 8.12 1.89 -9.36
CA ILE A 65 7.63 2.81 -8.35
C ILE A 65 8.66 2.95 -7.22
N TYR A 66 8.75 4.14 -6.65
CA TYR A 66 9.65 4.47 -5.54
C TYR A 66 8.85 4.81 -4.30
N VAL A 67 9.34 4.38 -3.15
CA VAL A 67 8.85 4.79 -1.83
C VAL A 67 9.36 6.20 -1.52
N LEU A 68 8.47 7.05 -1.01
CA LEU A 68 8.72 8.44 -0.64
C LEU A 68 8.41 8.69 0.84
N ASP A 69 8.82 9.85 1.32
CA ASP A 69 8.47 10.39 2.65
C ASP A 69 8.79 9.46 3.83
N PHE A 70 10.07 9.50 4.21
CA PHE A 70 10.57 8.81 5.40
C PHE A 70 10.42 9.64 6.69
N GLY A 71 9.66 10.75 6.66
CA GLY A 71 9.60 11.74 7.74
C GLY A 71 9.06 11.20 9.07
N ILE A 72 8.24 10.14 9.01
CA ILE A 72 7.75 9.43 10.20
C ILE A 72 8.27 7.99 10.28
N THR A 73 9.37 7.66 9.62
CA THR A 73 10.01 6.34 9.81
C THR A 73 10.45 6.12 11.24
N ARG A 74 10.70 4.86 11.60
CA ARG A 74 11.23 4.51 12.92
C ARG A 74 12.12 3.29 12.85
N LYS A 75 13.32 3.39 13.43
CA LYS A 75 14.21 2.24 13.65
C LYS A 75 13.57 1.29 14.67
N TYR A 76 13.25 0.07 14.25
CA TYR A 76 12.62 -0.95 15.10
C TYR A 76 13.61 -1.98 15.65
N ARG A 77 14.84 -2.02 15.14
CA ARG A 77 15.93 -2.85 15.65
C ARG A 77 16.88 -2.08 16.58
N ASN A 78 17.42 -2.76 17.57
CA ASN A 78 18.57 -2.34 18.36
C ASN A 78 19.87 -2.43 17.54
N ALA A 79 21.00 -1.99 18.12
CA ALA A 79 22.29 -2.07 17.45
C ALA A 79 22.76 -3.52 17.24
N ASP A 80 22.34 -4.44 18.11
CA ASP A 80 22.60 -5.88 18.03
C ASP A 80 21.67 -6.63 17.07
N GLY A 81 20.77 -5.92 16.36
CA GLY A 81 19.82 -6.50 15.43
C GLY A 81 18.51 -7.02 16.07
N THR A 82 18.38 -7.03 17.40
CA THR A 82 17.16 -7.47 18.08
C THR A 82 16.01 -6.48 17.91
N VAL A 83 14.76 -6.97 17.97
CA VAL A 83 13.58 -6.10 17.92
C VAL A 83 13.45 -5.31 19.23
N LYS A 84 13.23 -4.00 19.13
CA LYS A 84 13.02 -3.12 20.29
C LYS A 84 11.77 -3.51 21.06
N VAL A 85 11.85 -3.43 22.40
CA VAL A 85 10.69 -3.58 23.29
C VAL A 85 9.61 -2.55 22.90
N PRO A 86 8.34 -2.98 22.78
CA PRO A 86 7.26 -2.07 22.41
C PRO A 86 7.03 -1.03 23.51
N ARG A 87 6.85 0.24 23.11
CA ARG A 87 6.43 1.29 24.04
C ARG A 87 5.04 0.99 24.59
N ALA A 88 4.80 1.36 25.85
CA ALA A 88 3.48 1.27 26.48
C ALA A 88 2.40 2.08 25.73
N LYS A 89 2.78 3.22 25.14
CA LYS A 89 1.91 4.05 24.31
C LYS A 89 2.68 4.66 23.15
N ALA A 90 2.10 4.59 21.96
CA ALA A 90 2.57 5.26 20.77
C ALA A 90 1.53 6.28 20.30
N ARG A 91 1.98 7.48 19.95
CA ARG A 91 1.13 8.48 19.32
C ARG A 91 0.69 8.00 17.94
N PHE A 92 -0.57 8.22 17.60
CA PHE A 92 -1.07 8.02 16.25
C PHE A 92 -0.35 8.96 15.28
N LEU A 93 0.28 8.39 14.26
CA LEU A 93 0.95 9.09 13.17
C LEU A 93 0.54 8.41 11.85
N GLY A 94 0.57 9.18 10.77
CA GLY A 94 0.18 8.72 9.43
C GLY A 94 -1.29 8.94 9.12
N THR A 95 -1.76 8.28 8.06
CA THR A 95 -3.05 8.58 7.43
C THR A 95 -4.15 7.63 7.91
N VAL A 96 -5.22 8.14 8.53
CA VAL A 96 -6.36 7.37 9.12
C VAL A 96 -6.86 6.21 8.24
N ARG A 97 -7.03 6.46 6.94
CA ARG A 97 -7.50 5.48 5.95
C ARG A 97 -6.58 4.25 5.88
N PHE A 98 -5.26 4.46 5.91
CA PHE A 98 -4.26 3.41 5.72
C PHE A 98 -3.56 2.96 7.02
N ALA A 99 -3.71 3.69 8.13
CA ALA A 99 -3.08 3.32 9.41
C ALA A 99 -3.57 1.96 9.93
N SER A 100 -2.67 1.14 10.47
CA SER A 100 -3.03 -0.17 11.05
C SER A 100 -3.93 -0.04 12.30
N ARG A 101 -4.59 -1.13 12.67
CA ARG A 101 -5.36 -1.28 13.91
C ARG A 101 -4.49 -0.97 15.14
N ALA A 102 -3.23 -1.41 15.18
CA ALA A 102 -2.32 -1.09 16.28
C ALA A 102 -2.09 0.41 16.41
N CYS A 103 -1.90 1.12 15.28
CA CYS A 103 -1.79 2.58 15.28
C CYS A 103 -3.07 3.24 15.84
N HIS A 104 -4.25 2.75 15.46
CA HIS A 104 -5.53 3.20 16.01
C HIS A 104 -5.68 2.98 17.52
N TYR A 105 -5.16 1.88 18.07
CA TYR A 105 -5.12 1.62 19.51
C TYR A 105 -4.02 2.41 20.25
N GLY A 106 -3.13 3.11 19.54
CA GLY A 106 -1.97 3.76 20.14
C GLY A 106 -0.92 2.76 20.64
N GLN A 107 -0.84 1.59 20.02
CA GLN A 107 0.17 0.56 20.28
C GLN A 107 1.43 0.83 19.44
N GLU A 108 2.57 0.31 19.91
CA GLU A 108 3.80 0.34 19.12
C GLU A 108 3.60 -0.46 17.82
N GLN A 109 4.06 0.12 16.72
CA GLN A 109 3.95 -0.48 15.39
C GLN A 109 5.18 -1.33 15.10
N GLY A 110 4.95 -2.52 14.54
CA GLY A 110 5.99 -3.42 14.03
C GLY A 110 5.89 -3.60 12.52
N ARG A 111 6.66 -4.54 11.97
CA ARG A 111 6.68 -4.86 10.53
C ARG A 111 5.29 -5.25 9.99
N LYS A 112 4.51 -5.97 10.80
CA LYS A 112 3.14 -6.37 10.46
C LYS A 112 2.22 -5.17 10.19
N ASP A 113 2.51 -4.00 10.77
CA ASP A 113 1.65 -2.83 10.68
C ASP A 113 1.84 -2.11 9.34
N ASP A 114 3.07 -2.05 8.83
CA ASP A 114 3.33 -1.62 7.45
C ASP A 114 2.72 -2.60 6.43
N LEU A 115 2.71 -3.92 6.71
CA LEU A 115 2.03 -4.90 5.86
C LEU A 115 0.51 -4.81 5.92
N GLU A 116 -0.07 -4.48 7.09
CA GLU A 116 -1.50 -4.20 7.20
C GLU A 116 -1.89 -2.96 6.37
N SER A 117 -1.08 -1.90 6.43
CA SER A 117 -1.25 -0.72 5.56
C SER A 117 -1.04 -1.06 4.07
N TRP A 118 -0.10 -1.94 3.74
CA TRP A 118 0.11 -2.45 2.38
C TRP A 118 -1.09 -3.25 1.86
N ILE A 119 -1.77 -4.05 2.69
CA ILE A 119 -3.04 -4.70 2.32
C ILE A 119 -4.07 -3.65 1.92
N TYR A 120 -4.18 -2.56 2.67
CA TYR A 120 -5.11 -1.49 2.32
C TYR A 120 -4.72 -0.78 1.01
N LEU A 121 -3.43 -0.60 0.74
CA LEU A 121 -2.91 -0.11 -0.54
C LEU A 121 -3.24 -1.05 -1.70
N LEU A 122 -3.07 -2.37 -1.51
CA LEU A 122 -3.43 -3.41 -2.48
C LEU A 122 -4.92 -3.31 -2.83
N PHE A 123 -5.79 -3.33 -1.82
CA PHE A 123 -7.24 -3.29 -2.04
C PHE A 123 -7.69 -1.96 -2.67
N ASP A 124 -7.15 -0.83 -2.21
CA ASP A 124 -7.40 0.50 -2.79
C ASP A 124 -6.96 0.58 -4.26
N SER A 125 -5.84 -0.08 -4.61
CA SER A 125 -5.31 -0.08 -5.97
C SER A 125 -6.21 -0.84 -6.94
N PHE A 126 -6.87 -1.91 -6.49
CA PHE A 126 -7.86 -2.64 -7.30
C PHE A 126 -9.16 -1.85 -7.48
N ASP A 127 -9.68 -1.24 -6.43
CA ASP A 127 -10.86 -0.38 -6.53
C ASP A 127 -10.88 0.65 -5.41
N ILE A 128 -10.84 1.93 -5.77
CA ILE A 128 -10.92 3.00 -4.77
C ILE A 128 -12.29 3.05 -4.08
N GLN A 129 -13.40 2.71 -4.74
CA GLN A 129 -14.73 2.83 -4.15
C GLN A 129 -15.09 1.58 -3.34
N HIS A 130 -14.73 0.40 -3.84
CA HIS A 130 -15.17 -0.88 -3.29
C HIS A 130 -14.05 -1.68 -2.61
N GLY A 131 -12.79 -1.23 -2.65
CA GLY A 131 -11.67 -1.89 -2.01
C GLY A 131 -11.61 -1.71 -0.49
N MET A 132 -12.26 -0.68 0.07
CA MET A 132 -12.28 -0.43 1.51
C MET A 132 -13.65 0.09 1.97
N GLN A 133 -14.21 -0.55 3.00
CA GLN A 133 -15.50 -0.17 3.57
C GLN A 133 -15.44 1.16 4.36
N TRP A 134 -14.26 1.55 4.86
CA TRP A 134 -14.08 2.75 5.68
C TRP A 134 -13.57 3.98 4.90
N LYS A 135 -13.54 3.94 3.56
CA LYS A 135 -12.96 5.04 2.76
C LYS A 135 -13.56 6.42 3.05
N LYS A 136 -14.88 6.47 3.20
CA LYS A 136 -15.67 7.69 3.39
C LYS A 136 -15.96 7.98 4.87
N VAL A 137 -15.50 7.12 5.77
CA VAL A 137 -15.69 7.25 7.21
C VAL A 137 -14.65 8.21 7.77
N ARG A 138 -15.11 9.18 8.57
CA ARG A 138 -14.25 10.22 9.17
C ARG A 138 -13.89 9.92 10.62
N GLU A 139 -14.77 9.23 11.34
CA GLU A 139 -14.62 8.92 12.75
C GLU A 139 -13.59 7.78 12.92
N ARG A 140 -12.59 7.98 13.79
CA ARG A 140 -11.42 7.08 13.87
C ARG A 140 -11.75 5.73 14.49
N GLN A 141 -12.63 5.71 15.49
CA GLN A 141 -13.05 4.52 16.21
C GLN A 141 -13.88 3.59 15.31
N GLU A 142 -14.70 4.16 14.43
CA GLU A 142 -15.51 3.50 13.41
C GLU A 142 -14.61 2.93 12.31
N VAL A 143 -13.64 3.70 11.82
CA VAL A 143 -12.60 3.18 10.90
C VAL A 143 -11.89 1.98 11.52
N ARG A 144 -11.51 2.06 12.80
CA ARG A 144 -10.89 0.95 13.53
C ARG A 144 -11.82 -0.26 13.61
N ALA A 145 -13.09 -0.07 13.97
CA ALA A 145 -14.07 -1.15 14.08
C ALA A 145 -14.27 -1.89 12.75
N LEU A 146 -14.37 -1.14 11.63
CA LEU A 146 -14.48 -1.73 10.30
C LEU A 146 -13.21 -2.50 9.90
N LYS A 147 -12.02 -2.02 10.30
CA LYS A 147 -10.76 -2.74 10.10
C LYS A 147 -10.72 -4.05 10.91
N GLU A 148 -11.24 -4.07 12.13
CA GLU A 148 -11.37 -5.31 12.91
C GLU A 148 -12.31 -6.31 12.25
N ILE A 149 -13.46 -5.85 11.74
CA ILE A 149 -14.39 -6.70 10.99
C ILE A 149 -13.70 -7.27 9.74
N PHE A 150 -12.95 -6.44 9.01
CA PHE A 150 -12.19 -6.87 7.85
C PHE A 150 -11.18 -7.97 8.18
N PHE A 151 -10.42 -7.87 9.26
CA PHE A 151 -9.46 -8.94 9.61
C PHE A 151 -10.10 -10.16 10.30
N LYS A 152 -11.28 -10.01 10.91
CA LYS A 152 -12.03 -11.13 11.52
C LYS A 152 -12.86 -11.92 10.52
N SER A 153 -13.30 -11.30 9.44
CA SER A 153 -14.06 -12.00 8.40
C SER A 153 -13.22 -13.15 7.85
N LYS A 154 -13.85 -14.33 7.67
CA LYS A 154 -13.20 -15.52 7.12
C LYS A 154 -13.23 -15.56 5.59
N THR A 155 -13.99 -14.66 4.96
CA THR A 155 -14.16 -14.68 3.49
C THR A 155 -14.10 -13.27 2.91
N GLY A 156 -13.29 -13.06 1.87
CA GLY A 156 -13.20 -11.79 1.13
C GLY A 156 -14.40 -11.50 0.22
N ARG A 157 -15.58 -12.07 0.48
CA ARG A 157 -16.76 -12.03 -0.42
C ARG A 157 -17.28 -10.62 -0.69
N HIS A 158 -16.98 -9.65 0.18
CA HIS A 158 -17.38 -8.25 0.04
C HIS A 158 -16.55 -7.45 -0.97
N PHE A 159 -15.42 -8.01 -1.45
CA PHE A 159 -14.47 -7.31 -2.31
C PHE A 159 -14.39 -7.98 -3.68
N SER A 160 -15.49 -7.97 -4.44
CA SER A 160 -15.61 -8.72 -5.71
C SER A 160 -14.57 -8.35 -6.77
N VAL A 161 -14.01 -7.14 -6.72
CA VAL A 161 -12.97 -6.66 -7.64
C VAL A 161 -11.59 -7.22 -7.31
N VAL A 162 -11.34 -7.53 -6.03
CA VAL A 162 -10.09 -8.11 -5.54
C VAL A 162 -10.18 -9.64 -5.65
N PRO A 163 -9.17 -10.32 -6.22
CA PRO A 163 -9.17 -11.77 -6.25
C PRO A 163 -9.34 -12.37 -4.84
N LYS A 164 -10.34 -13.24 -4.68
CA LYS A 164 -10.71 -13.80 -3.36
C LYS A 164 -9.55 -14.50 -2.66
N ASP A 165 -8.66 -15.13 -3.43
CA ASP A 165 -7.52 -15.88 -2.90
C ASP A 165 -6.55 -14.97 -2.15
N LEU A 166 -6.42 -13.69 -2.51
CA LEU A 166 -5.58 -12.72 -1.81
C LEU A 166 -6.00 -12.51 -0.36
N TYR A 167 -7.21 -12.93 0.01
CA TYR A 167 -7.68 -12.86 1.38
C TYR A 167 -6.89 -13.77 2.33
N SER A 168 -6.24 -14.83 1.83
CA SER A 168 -5.31 -15.64 2.64
C SER A 168 -4.15 -14.81 3.19
N ILE A 169 -3.67 -13.81 2.42
CA ILE A 169 -2.63 -12.87 2.89
C ILE A 169 -3.18 -12.00 4.02
N VAL A 170 -4.44 -11.58 3.95
CA VAL A 170 -5.10 -10.82 5.02
C VAL A 170 -5.12 -11.61 6.32
N LEU A 171 -5.51 -12.89 6.25
CA LEU A 171 -5.53 -13.79 7.40
C LEU A 171 -4.12 -14.02 7.96
N TYR A 172 -3.13 -14.23 7.08
CA TYR A 172 -1.73 -14.39 7.45
C TYR A 172 -1.20 -13.17 8.22
N VAL A 173 -1.30 -11.96 7.64
CA VAL A 173 -0.83 -10.72 8.28
C VAL A 173 -1.59 -10.45 9.59
N GLY A 174 -2.89 -10.76 9.63
CA GLY A 174 -3.73 -10.58 10.80
C GLY A 174 -3.33 -11.41 12.02
N GLN A 175 -2.53 -12.46 11.85
CA GLN A 175 -2.06 -13.34 12.93
C GLN A 175 -0.64 -13.01 13.41
N LEU A 176 0.08 -12.13 12.70
CA LEU A 176 1.45 -11.77 13.07
C LEU A 176 1.47 -11.00 14.40
N LYS A 177 2.50 -11.27 15.21
CA LYS A 177 2.79 -10.50 16.42
C LYS A 177 3.74 -9.34 16.11
N TYR A 178 3.91 -8.44 17.07
CA TYR A 178 4.76 -7.26 16.93
C TYR A 178 6.21 -7.63 16.56
N GLU A 179 6.78 -8.63 17.23
CA GLU A 179 8.15 -9.08 17.03
C GLU A 179 8.34 -9.99 15.80
N THR A 180 7.26 -10.61 15.30
CA THR A 180 7.35 -11.61 14.22
C THR A 180 7.96 -11.01 12.96
N GLU A 181 8.88 -11.76 12.36
CA GLU A 181 9.36 -11.49 11.01
C GLU A 181 8.34 -11.99 9.99
N PRO A 182 7.76 -11.12 9.17
CA PRO A 182 6.88 -11.57 8.09
C PRO A 182 7.68 -12.34 7.04
N ASP A 183 7.06 -13.37 6.47
CA ASP A 183 7.56 -14.10 5.32
C ASP A 183 7.15 -13.35 4.03
N TYR A 184 7.96 -12.37 3.64
CA TYR A 184 7.71 -11.57 2.43
C TYR A 184 7.75 -12.44 1.16
N THR A 185 8.57 -13.49 1.16
CA THR A 185 8.69 -14.44 0.03
C THR A 185 7.38 -15.21 -0.16
N TYR A 186 6.78 -15.69 0.93
CA TYR A 186 5.46 -16.31 0.90
C TYR A 186 4.41 -15.35 0.32
N ILE A 187 4.33 -14.11 0.82
CA ILE A 187 3.36 -13.11 0.32
C ILE A 187 3.57 -12.86 -1.17
N ARG A 188 4.82 -12.67 -1.61
CA ARG A 188 5.18 -12.43 -3.02
C ARG A 188 4.78 -13.60 -3.92
N ASN A 189 5.12 -14.82 -3.53
CA ASN A 189 4.80 -16.02 -4.30
C ASN A 189 3.28 -16.26 -4.37
N TYR A 190 2.58 -15.92 -3.29
CA TYR A 190 1.13 -16.01 -3.26
C TYR A 190 0.48 -15.00 -4.22
N LEU A 191 0.93 -13.74 -4.26
CA LEU A 191 0.49 -12.74 -5.25
C LEU A 191 0.68 -13.22 -6.69
N LEU A 192 1.86 -13.75 -7.02
CA LEU A 192 2.17 -14.26 -8.36
C LEU A 192 1.31 -15.48 -8.73
N THR A 193 1.09 -16.38 -7.79
CA THR A 193 0.22 -17.55 -7.98
C THR A 193 -1.22 -17.12 -8.25
N THR A 194 -1.75 -16.20 -7.44
CA THR A 194 -3.10 -15.64 -7.65
C THR A 194 -3.19 -14.90 -8.97
N ALA A 195 -2.17 -14.13 -9.37
CA ALA A 195 -2.15 -13.45 -10.66
C ALA A 195 -2.26 -14.45 -11.82
N LYS A 196 -1.49 -15.54 -11.77
CA LYS A 196 -1.55 -16.62 -12.77
C LYS A 196 -2.93 -17.28 -12.83
N GLN A 197 -3.51 -17.65 -11.67
CA GLN A 197 -4.83 -18.31 -11.60
C GLN A 197 -5.96 -17.40 -12.11
N THR A 198 -5.85 -16.10 -11.88
CA THR A 198 -6.86 -15.10 -12.27
C THR A 198 -6.59 -14.44 -13.62
N LYS A 199 -5.56 -14.92 -14.35
CA LYS A 199 -5.12 -14.40 -15.66
C LYS A 199 -4.81 -12.89 -15.62
N ILE A 200 -4.27 -12.41 -14.51
CA ILE A 200 -3.73 -11.05 -14.38
C ILE A 200 -2.28 -11.08 -14.89
N ASP A 201 -2.02 -10.36 -15.97
CA ASP A 201 -0.68 -10.19 -16.51
C ASP A 201 0.08 -9.12 -15.72
N VAL A 202 1.12 -9.53 -14.96
CA VAL A 202 1.96 -8.64 -14.15
C VAL A 202 3.11 -8.00 -14.94
N GLU A 203 3.42 -8.52 -16.13
CA GLU A 203 4.45 -7.97 -17.01
C GLU A 203 3.91 -6.82 -17.86
N LYS A 204 2.57 -6.74 -18.02
CA LYS A 204 1.89 -5.63 -18.66
C LYS A 204 2.41 -4.28 -18.12
N LYS A 205 2.69 -3.36 -19.05
CA LYS A 205 3.10 -2.00 -18.71
C LYS A 205 2.03 -1.30 -17.87
N PHE A 206 2.47 -0.43 -16.96
CA PHE A 206 1.58 0.37 -16.13
C PHE A 206 0.62 1.19 -16.98
N ASP A 207 -0.60 1.39 -16.46
CA ASP A 207 -1.68 2.05 -17.18
C ASP A 207 -1.35 3.48 -17.63
N TRP A 208 -0.46 4.16 -16.91
CA TRP A 208 -0.05 5.55 -17.17
C TRP A 208 1.11 5.68 -18.16
N THR A 209 1.70 4.56 -18.60
CA THR A 209 2.77 4.55 -19.61
C THR A 209 2.32 5.31 -20.87
N GLY A 210 3.09 6.30 -21.29
CA GLY A 210 2.82 7.16 -22.45
C GLY A 210 1.76 8.24 -22.23
N LYS A 211 1.17 8.36 -21.03
CA LYS A 211 0.05 9.27 -20.76
C LYS A 211 0.41 10.47 -19.88
N VAL A 212 1.50 10.39 -19.11
CA VAL A 212 1.90 11.45 -18.16
C VAL A 212 2.19 12.76 -18.88
N SER A 213 2.95 12.72 -19.98
CA SER A 213 3.28 13.91 -20.78
C SER A 213 2.07 14.54 -21.47
N GLN A 214 1.07 13.73 -21.85
CA GLN A 214 -0.18 14.20 -22.45
C GLN A 214 -1.06 14.92 -21.42
N ALA A 215 -1.15 14.38 -20.20
CA ALA A 215 -1.87 15.02 -19.09
C ALA A 215 -1.27 16.39 -18.74
N ALA A 216 0.06 16.48 -18.63
CA ALA A 216 0.74 17.76 -18.34
C ALA A 216 0.50 18.84 -19.42
N LYS A 217 0.32 18.44 -20.69
CA LYS A 217 -0.02 19.38 -21.78
C LYS A 217 -1.47 19.87 -21.69
N ARG A 218 -2.40 19.06 -21.20
CA ARG A 218 -3.81 19.44 -20.99
C ARG A 218 -3.94 20.45 -19.85
N GLU A 219 -3.32 20.18 -18.70
CA GLU A 219 -3.30 21.08 -17.54
C GLU A 219 -2.77 22.49 -17.91
N LYS A 220 -1.68 22.56 -18.70
CA LYS A 220 -1.12 23.83 -19.17
C LYS A 220 -2.01 24.60 -20.15
N LYS A 221 -2.91 23.94 -20.88
CA LYS A 221 -3.85 24.60 -21.79
C LYS A 221 -5.04 25.18 -21.03
N GLU A 222 -5.55 24.44 -20.06
CA GLU A 222 -6.67 24.88 -19.21
C GLU A 222 -6.29 26.09 -18.34
N GLN A 223 -5.06 26.12 -17.80
CA GLN A 223 -4.56 27.28 -17.02
C GLN A 223 -4.33 28.55 -17.84
N LYS A 224 -4.27 28.46 -19.18
CA LYS A 224 -4.11 29.63 -20.06
C LYS A 224 -5.44 30.19 -20.56
N GLN A 225 -6.56 29.54 -20.24
CA GLN A 225 -7.91 29.95 -20.62
C GLN A 225 -8.68 30.61 -19.47
N ILE A 226 -8.03 30.79 -18.32
CA ILE A 226 -8.50 31.52 -17.13
C ILE A 226 -7.67 32.79 -17.02
#